data_AF-A0AAP3CQ53-F1
#
_entry.id   AF-A0AAP3CQ53-F1
#
_cell.length_a   1.000
_cell.length_b   1.000
_cell.length_c   1.000
_cell.angle_alpha   90.00
_cell.angle_beta   90.00
_cell.angle_gamma   90.00
#
_symmetry.space_group_name_H-M   'P 1'
#
loop_
_entity.id
_entity.type
_entity.pdbx_description
1 polymer ?
#
loop_
_entity_poly.entity_id
_entity_poly.type
_entity_poly.pdbx_seq_one_letter_code
_entity_poly.pdbx_strand_id
1 'polypeptide(L)'
;MTTERKEDLHQQLKEIEKWEKEQQKVWFWEKLSRLPFQLLDKLTPEFIQKKIGKLLDEVGTFVQTGGQYLTSEKQIIKTFQKKLPEQTFESLEDVQKAPLAVMDDVAEAMGKNRINAATVQGATTGVGGVFTLAADIPAVLGLSLKTLQDIAVAYGYNPKEKKERVFIVKCLQLTSADVVGKKSILKELKDYDQDRTYKNVASQVQGWREVVLGYRDTFGWKKLFQMVPVAGMVFGAAANRSTLNDITETGMMLYKKRRILERLKETAQNHE
;
A
#
# COMPACT_ATOMS: atom_id res chain seq x y z
N MET A 1 -25.99 -13.12 3.52
CA MET A 1 -26.57 -11.79 3.28
C MET A 1 -25.49 -10.78 3.59
N THR A 2 -25.17 -9.88 2.65
CA THR A 2 -24.30 -8.73 2.92
C THR A 2 -24.93 -7.90 4.04
N THR A 3 -24.13 -7.54 5.04
CA THR A 3 -24.64 -6.86 6.25
C THR A 3 -25.08 -5.42 5.96
N GLU A 4 -24.53 -4.79 4.93
CA GLU A 4 -24.78 -3.39 4.59
C GLU A 4 -25.89 -3.22 3.57
N ARG A 5 -26.64 -2.12 3.72
CA ARG A 5 -27.60 -1.68 2.70
C ARG A 5 -26.86 -1.11 1.49
N LYS A 6 -27.46 -1.26 0.31
CA LYS A 6 -26.90 -0.77 -0.96
C LYS A 6 -26.63 0.75 -0.91
N GLU A 7 -27.50 1.53 -0.27
CA GLU A 7 -27.34 2.98 -0.12
C GLU A 7 -26.09 3.32 0.71
N ASP A 8 -25.86 2.58 1.80
CA ASP A 8 -24.70 2.78 2.69
C ASP A 8 -23.38 2.48 1.96
N LEU A 9 -23.38 1.46 1.09
CA LEU A 9 -22.23 1.11 0.24
C LEU A 9 -21.93 2.22 -0.77
N HIS A 10 -22.95 2.79 -1.44
CA HIS A 10 -22.74 3.89 -2.39
C HIS A 10 -22.26 5.17 -1.69
N GLN A 11 -22.76 5.44 -0.48
CA GLN A 11 -22.33 6.61 0.29
C GLN A 11 -20.86 6.51 0.66
N GLN A 12 -20.43 5.36 1.17
CA GLN A 12 -19.01 5.11 1.48
C GLN A 12 -18.13 5.14 0.22
N LEU A 13 -18.63 4.65 -0.91
CA LEU A 13 -17.91 4.74 -2.18
C LEU A 13 -17.67 6.21 -2.60
N LYS A 14 -18.65 7.09 -2.44
CA LYS A 14 -18.51 8.52 -2.74
C LYS A 14 -17.46 9.19 -1.85
N GLU A 15 -17.37 8.80 -0.59
CA GLU A 15 -16.34 9.30 0.33
C GLU A 15 -14.94 8.89 -0.14
N ILE A 16 -14.79 7.65 -0.60
CA ILE A 16 -13.54 7.17 -1.19
C ILE A 16 -13.22 7.92 -2.49
N GLU A 17 -14.19 8.12 -3.38
CA GLU A 17 -13.98 8.91 -4.61
C GLU A 17 -13.58 10.35 -4.33
N LYS A 18 -14.11 10.95 -3.25
CA LYS A 18 -13.69 12.28 -2.78
C LYS A 18 -12.24 12.26 -2.32
N TRP A 19 -11.85 11.27 -1.52
CA TRP A 19 -10.47 11.09 -1.09
C TRP A 19 -9.53 10.87 -2.29
N GLU A 20 -9.90 10.04 -3.26
CA GLU A 20 -9.11 9.83 -4.49
C GLU A 20 -8.91 11.13 -5.27
N LYS A 21 -9.92 12.01 -5.31
CA LYS A 21 -9.78 13.34 -5.93
C LYS A 21 -8.85 14.24 -5.12
N GLU A 22 -8.85 14.16 -3.79
CA GLU A 22 -7.94 14.91 -2.93
C GLU A 22 -6.48 14.48 -3.12
N GLN A 23 -6.23 13.18 -3.29
CA GLN A 23 -4.90 12.65 -3.64
C GLN A 23 -4.37 13.18 -5.00
N GLN A 24 -5.25 13.70 -5.86
CA GLN A 24 -4.93 14.23 -7.19
C GLN A 24 -4.82 15.76 -7.25
N LYS A 25 -5.01 16.46 -6.12
CA LYS A 25 -4.89 17.92 -6.04
C LYS A 25 -3.42 18.34 -5.95
N VAL A 26 -3.06 19.28 -6.82
CA VAL A 26 -1.72 19.88 -6.88
C VAL A 26 -1.49 20.73 -5.64
N TRP A 27 -0.45 20.42 -4.85
CA TRP A 27 0.01 21.32 -3.79
C TRP A 27 0.89 22.42 -4.39
N PHE A 28 0.82 23.64 -3.86
CA PHE A 28 1.45 24.86 -4.41
C PHE A 28 2.97 24.71 -4.74
N TRP A 29 3.69 23.84 -4.03
CA TRP A 29 5.10 23.56 -4.26
C TRP A 29 5.39 22.73 -5.53
N GLU A 30 4.39 22.11 -6.16
CA GLU A 30 4.54 21.33 -7.40
C GLU A 30 4.74 22.22 -8.65
N LYS A 31 4.55 23.54 -8.58
CA LYS A 31 5.02 24.44 -9.67
C LYS A 31 6.54 24.59 -9.69
N LEU A 32 7.23 24.27 -8.58
CA LEU A 32 8.68 24.38 -8.45
C LEU A 32 9.43 23.12 -8.90
N SER A 33 8.72 22.03 -9.22
CA SER A 33 9.29 20.77 -9.73
C SER A 33 9.63 20.79 -11.22
N ARG A 34 9.62 21.95 -11.88
CA ARG A 34 10.15 22.15 -13.25
C ARG A 34 11.68 22.01 -13.33
N LEU A 35 12.31 21.32 -12.37
CA LEU A 35 13.67 20.84 -12.53
C LEU A 35 13.60 19.58 -13.42
N PRO A 36 14.22 19.59 -14.61
CA PRO A 36 14.22 18.43 -15.48
C PRO A 36 14.93 17.28 -14.77
N PHE A 37 14.23 16.15 -14.59
CA PHE A 37 14.76 14.91 -14.01
C PHE A 37 16.11 14.47 -14.58
N GLN A 38 16.44 14.93 -15.80
CA GLN A 38 17.74 14.74 -16.45
C GLN A 38 18.94 15.32 -15.65
N LEU A 39 18.71 16.24 -14.71
CA LEU A 39 19.76 16.78 -13.83
C LEU A 39 20.01 15.90 -12.59
N LEU A 40 19.04 15.10 -12.17
CA LEU A 40 19.18 14.21 -11.00
C LEU A 40 20.04 12.98 -11.32
N ASP A 41 20.01 12.50 -12.56
CA ASP A 41 20.74 11.30 -13.01
C ASP A 41 22.26 11.46 -12.88
N LYS A 42 22.80 12.69 -12.96
CA LYS A 42 24.23 12.98 -12.78
C LYS A 42 24.63 13.37 -11.36
N LEU A 43 23.66 13.66 -10.48
CA LEU A 43 23.89 14.23 -9.16
C LEU A 43 23.50 13.32 -8.00
N THR A 44 22.96 12.13 -8.27
CA THR A 44 22.58 11.16 -7.23
C THR A 44 23.81 10.42 -6.71
N PRO A 45 24.25 10.64 -5.45
CA PRO A 45 25.45 10.00 -4.90
C PRO A 45 25.33 8.47 -4.84
N GLU A 46 26.45 7.76 -4.93
CA GLU A 46 26.51 6.28 -4.96
C GLU A 46 25.76 5.61 -3.79
N PHE A 47 25.81 6.21 -2.60
CA PHE A 47 25.08 5.74 -1.43
C PHE A 47 23.56 5.73 -1.63
N ILE A 48 23.02 6.72 -2.35
CA ILE A 48 21.58 6.78 -2.66
C ILE A 48 21.22 5.71 -3.70
N GLN A 49 22.06 5.53 -4.72
CA GLN A 49 21.86 4.49 -5.74
C GLN A 49 21.84 3.09 -5.11
N LYS A 50 22.77 2.80 -4.19
CA LYS A 50 22.82 1.53 -3.45
C LYS A 50 21.55 1.29 -2.63
N LYS A 51 21.02 2.33 -2.00
CA LYS A 51 19.77 2.28 -1.22
C LYS A 51 18.55 2.02 -2.11
N ILE A 52 18.47 2.65 -3.27
CA ILE A 52 17.43 2.41 -4.27
C ILE A 52 17.51 0.95 -4.78
N GLY A 53 18.72 0.46 -5.05
CA GLY A 53 18.95 -0.95 -5.42
C GLY A 53 18.42 -1.92 -4.35
N LYS A 54 18.76 -1.70 -3.07
CA LYS A 54 18.27 -2.54 -1.97
C LYS A 54 16.74 -2.50 -1.85
N LEU A 55 16.13 -1.32 -1.99
CA LEU A 55 14.65 -1.18 -2.03
C LEU A 55 14.02 -2.00 -3.15
N LEU A 56 14.60 -1.92 -4.35
CA LEU A 56 14.15 -2.68 -5.51
C LEU A 56 14.22 -4.17 -5.22
N ASP A 57 15.35 -4.67 -4.76
CA ASP A 57 15.54 -6.09 -4.49
C ASP A 57 14.52 -6.61 -3.45
N GLU A 58 14.22 -5.82 -2.41
CA GLU A 58 13.22 -6.18 -1.39
C GLU A 58 11.79 -6.16 -1.95
N VAL A 59 11.41 -5.16 -2.75
CA VAL A 59 10.09 -5.12 -3.40
C VAL A 59 9.93 -6.27 -4.40
N GLY A 60 10.96 -6.55 -5.20
CA GLY A 60 10.97 -7.65 -6.15
C GLY A 60 10.83 -9.01 -5.44
N THR A 61 11.62 -9.21 -4.38
CA THR A 61 11.53 -10.39 -3.51
C THR A 61 10.15 -10.52 -2.90
N PHE A 62 9.61 -9.43 -2.34
CA PHE A 62 8.26 -9.40 -1.79
C PHE A 62 7.22 -9.85 -2.82
N VAL A 63 7.22 -9.28 -4.03
CA VAL A 63 6.25 -9.67 -5.06
C VAL A 63 6.39 -11.14 -5.48
N GLN A 64 7.61 -11.66 -5.56
CA GLN A 64 7.85 -13.05 -5.95
C GLN A 64 7.47 -14.05 -4.85
N THR A 65 7.94 -13.84 -3.62
CA THR A 65 7.88 -14.84 -2.54
C THR A 65 7.01 -14.45 -1.36
N GLY A 66 6.58 -13.18 -1.26
CA GLY A 66 5.90 -12.62 -0.08
C GLY A 66 6.84 -12.06 0.98
N GLY A 67 8.16 -12.25 0.84
CA GLY A 67 9.18 -11.83 1.81
C GLY A 67 9.10 -12.58 3.15
N GLN A 68 9.92 -12.19 4.13
CA GLN A 68 9.84 -12.71 5.51
C GLN A 68 8.66 -12.13 6.33
N TYR A 69 7.77 -11.39 5.67
CA TYR A 69 6.68 -10.67 6.31
C TYR A 69 5.52 -11.63 6.52
N LEU A 70 5.55 -12.34 7.65
CA LEU A 70 4.50 -13.25 8.08
C LEU A 70 3.27 -12.42 8.42
N THR A 71 2.24 -12.52 7.60
CA THR A 71 0.95 -11.84 7.81
C THR A 71 0.38 -12.26 9.15
N SER A 72 -0.22 -11.32 9.88
CA SER A 72 -0.73 -11.60 11.23
C SER A 72 -2.12 -12.23 11.14
N GLU A 73 -2.34 -13.08 10.13
CA GLU A 73 -3.64 -13.60 9.71
C GLU A 73 -4.40 -14.23 10.88
N LYS A 74 -3.76 -15.14 11.61
CA LYS A 74 -4.32 -15.75 12.82
C LYS A 74 -4.71 -14.72 13.89
N GLN A 75 -3.88 -13.69 14.07
CA GLN A 75 -4.14 -12.64 15.05
C GLN A 75 -5.28 -11.71 14.61
N ILE A 76 -5.39 -11.44 13.31
CA ILE A 76 -6.47 -10.63 12.73
C ILE A 76 -7.79 -11.39 12.83
N ILE A 77 -7.84 -12.66 12.41
CA ILE A 77 -8.99 -13.56 12.58
C ILE A 77 -9.43 -13.61 14.05
N LYS A 78 -8.48 -13.76 14.98
CA LYS A 78 -8.79 -13.70 16.42
C LYS A 78 -9.36 -12.35 16.87
N THR A 79 -8.98 -11.25 16.22
CA THR A 79 -9.50 -9.91 16.50
C THR A 79 -10.95 -9.78 15.99
N PHE A 80 -11.26 -10.35 14.82
CA PHE A 80 -12.65 -10.47 14.33
C PHE A 80 -13.50 -11.30 15.28
N GLN A 81 -13.03 -12.49 15.68
CA GLN A 81 -13.73 -13.35 16.64
C GLN A 81 -14.06 -12.63 17.96
N LYS A 82 -13.16 -11.77 18.45
CA LYS A 82 -13.40 -10.96 19.65
C LYS A 82 -14.43 -9.85 19.44
N LYS A 83 -14.45 -9.21 18.26
CA LYS A 83 -15.40 -8.13 17.94
C LYS A 83 -16.79 -8.65 17.60
N LEU A 84 -16.89 -9.88 17.11
CA LEU A 84 -18.12 -10.53 16.67
C LEU A 84 -18.20 -11.94 17.31
N PRO A 85 -18.46 -12.03 18.63
CA PRO A 85 -18.43 -13.31 19.35
C PRO A 85 -19.51 -14.31 18.88
N GLU A 86 -20.61 -13.81 18.30
CA GLU A 86 -21.72 -14.62 17.78
C GLU A 86 -21.44 -15.23 16.39
N GLN A 87 -20.32 -14.88 15.76
CA GLN A 87 -19.91 -15.42 14.46
C GLN A 87 -18.63 -16.23 14.61
N THR A 88 -18.45 -17.26 13.78
CA THR A 88 -17.24 -18.07 13.75
C THR A 88 -16.29 -17.55 12.68
N PHE A 89 -15.03 -17.30 13.05
CA PHE A 89 -13.96 -16.92 12.12
C PHE A 89 -12.84 -17.94 12.15
N GLU A 90 -12.74 -18.75 11.09
CA GLU A 90 -11.67 -19.73 10.90
C GLU A 90 -10.83 -19.46 9.66
N SER A 91 -11.36 -18.65 8.74
CA SER A 91 -10.83 -18.44 7.40
C SER A 91 -10.91 -16.99 6.94
N LEU A 92 -10.25 -16.67 5.82
CA LEU A 92 -10.37 -15.35 5.20
C LEU A 92 -11.77 -15.14 4.61
N GLU A 93 -12.41 -16.21 4.15
CA GLU A 93 -13.77 -16.22 3.63
C GLU A 93 -14.78 -15.79 4.69
N ASP A 94 -14.53 -16.09 5.96
CA ASP A 94 -15.35 -15.59 7.07
C ASP A 94 -15.14 -14.10 7.28
N VAL A 95 -13.88 -13.63 7.20
CA VAL A 95 -13.56 -12.20 7.26
C VAL A 95 -14.29 -11.43 6.16
N GLN A 96 -14.35 -11.96 4.92
CA GLN A 96 -15.03 -11.31 3.79
C GLN A 96 -16.53 -11.04 4.05
N LYS A 97 -17.17 -11.83 4.92
CA LYS A 97 -18.57 -11.70 5.31
C LYS A 97 -18.80 -10.74 6.49
N ALA A 98 -17.74 -10.34 7.19
CA ALA A 98 -17.85 -9.43 8.33
C ALA A 98 -18.37 -8.04 7.89
N PRO A 99 -19.06 -7.28 8.76
CA PRO A 99 -19.48 -5.92 8.44
C PRO A 99 -18.28 -5.02 8.11
N LEU A 100 -18.41 -4.14 7.11
CA LEU A 100 -17.37 -3.21 6.68
C LEU A 100 -16.84 -2.35 7.83
N ALA A 101 -17.73 -1.89 8.72
CA ALA A 101 -17.33 -1.13 9.91
C ALA A 101 -16.37 -1.92 10.83
N VAL A 102 -16.55 -3.25 10.93
CA VAL A 102 -15.66 -4.11 11.71
C VAL A 102 -14.32 -4.29 10.97
N MET A 103 -14.34 -4.39 9.64
CA MET A 103 -13.11 -4.41 8.83
C MET A 103 -12.31 -3.12 9.01
N ASP A 104 -12.97 -1.96 8.94
CA ASP A 104 -12.37 -0.64 9.14
C ASP A 104 -11.71 -0.56 10.53
N ASP A 105 -12.44 -0.93 11.58
CA ASP A 105 -11.94 -0.95 12.96
C ASP A 105 -10.69 -1.83 13.13
N VAL A 106 -10.71 -3.03 12.55
CA VAL A 106 -9.59 -3.98 12.64
C VAL A 106 -8.39 -3.46 11.87
N ALA A 107 -8.60 -2.95 10.65
CA ALA A 107 -7.55 -2.36 9.83
C ALA A 107 -6.91 -1.14 10.52
N GLU A 108 -7.72 -0.26 11.10
CA GLU A 108 -7.25 0.92 11.83
C GLU A 108 -6.42 0.53 13.06
N ALA A 109 -6.86 -0.48 13.81
CA ALA A 109 -6.12 -1.02 14.94
C ALA A 109 -4.76 -1.61 14.52
N MET A 110 -4.69 -2.30 13.38
CA MET A 110 -3.43 -2.83 12.84
C MET A 110 -2.45 -1.70 12.48
N GLY A 111 -2.94 -0.62 11.87
CA GLY A 111 -2.13 0.57 11.58
C GLY A 111 -1.64 1.26 12.86
N LYS A 112 -2.57 1.61 13.77
CA LYS A 112 -2.27 2.32 15.03
C LYS A 112 -1.25 1.57 15.91
N ASN A 113 -1.37 0.25 16.03
CA ASN A 113 -0.42 -0.56 16.81
C ASN A 113 1.00 -0.47 16.23
N ARG A 114 1.15 -0.45 14.91
CA ARG A 114 2.45 -0.34 14.21
C ARG A 114 3.04 1.06 14.30
N ILE A 115 2.21 2.08 14.22
CA ILE A 115 2.60 3.48 14.46
C ILE A 115 3.12 3.67 15.89
N ASN A 116 2.42 3.11 16.88
CA ASN A 116 2.83 3.20 18.29
C ASN A 116 4.16 2.46 18.52
N ALA A 117 4.32 1.27 17.95
CA ALA A 117 5.59 0.53 18.02
C ALA A 117 6.76 1.32 17.41
N ALA A 118 6.56 1.92 16.22
CA ALA A 118 7.57 2.77 15.58
C ALA A 118 7.89 4.03 16.41
N THR A 119 6.90 4.61 17.08
CA THR A 119 7.06 5.80 17.95
C THR A 119 7.86 5.47 19.22
N VAL A 120 7.56 4.33 19.86
CA VAL A 120 8.28 3.88 21.08
C VAL A 120 9.73 3.53 20.76
N GLN A 121 9.98 2.89 19.61
CA GLN A 121 11.33 2.58 19.15
C GLN A 121 12.13 3.84 18.79
N GLY A 122 11.48 4.90 18.31
CA GLY A 122 12.12 6.20 18.06
C GLY A 122 12.36 7.04 19.32
N ALA A 123 11.63 6.79 20.41
CA ALA A 123 11.80 7.52 21.69
C ALA A 123 12.95 6.96 22.56
N THR A 124 13.26 5.66 22.43
CA THR A 124 14.27 4.96 23.26
C THR A 124 15.71 5.13 22.76
N THR A 125 15.94 5.71 21.58
CA THR A 125 17.29 5.92 21.01
C THR A 125 18.00 7.21 21.46
N GLY A 126 17.37 8.00 22.33
CA GLY A 126 18.06 9.00 23.17
C GLY A 126 18.17 10.42 22.59
N VAL A 127 17.57 11.34 23.34
CA VAL A 127 17.82 12.80 23.47
C VAL A 127 17.57 13.68 22.23
N GLY A 128 16.40 14.32 22.20
CA GLY A 128 16.07 15.44 21.29
C GLY A 128 14.95 15.08 20.30
N GLY A 129 13.81 15.77 20.41
CA GLY A 129 12.56 15.42 19.73
C GLY A 129 12.62 15.27 18.20
N VAL A 130 11.67 14.49 17.68
CA VAL A 130 11.19 14.43 16.29
C VAL A 130 12.21 14.04 15.19
N PHE A 131 13.53 14.03 15.44
CA PHE A 131 14.53 13.97 14.36
C PHE A 131 15.68 12.97 14.52
N THR A 132 15.66 12.08 15.50
CA THR A 132 16.79 11.16 15.72
C THR A 132 16.59 9.78 15.09
N LEU A 133 17.47 9.52 14.11
CA LEU A 133 17.92 8.22 13.59
C LEU A 133 17.10 7.56 12.47
N ALA A 134 17.72 7.60 11.28
CA ALA A 134 17.51 6.76 10.11
C ALA A 134 17.19 5.31 10.46
N ALA A 135 15.91 4.96 10.48
CA ALA A 135 15.52 3.57 10.28
C ALA A 135 16.15 3.08 8.97
N ASP A 136 16.80 1.91 8.97
CA ASP A 136 17.32 1.33 7.73
C ASP A 136 16.14 1.20 6.75
N ILE A 137 16.35 1.66 5.53
CA ILE A 137 15.31 1.76 4.50
C ILE A 137 14.53 0.43 4.30
N PRO A 138 15.17 -0.76 4.33
CA PRO A 138 14.47 -2.05 4.34
C PRO A 138 13.59 -2.29 5.55
N ALA A 139 13.92 -1.77 6.73
CA ALA A 139 13.08 -1.89 7.91
C ALA A 139 11.79 -1.06 7.74
N VAL A 140 11.91 0.16 7.21
CA VAL A 140 10.76 1.03 6.91
C VAL A 140 9.88 0.39 5.83
N LEU A 141 10.50 -0.07 4.74
CA LEU A 141 9.80 -0.77 3.67
C LEU A 141 9.11 -2.02 4.22
N GLY A 142 9.82 -2.82 5.01
CA GLY A 142 9.28 -4.05 5.60
C GLY A 142 8.10 -3.79 6.51
N LEU A 143 8.16 -2.76 7.36
CA LEU A 143 7.05 -2.35 8.20
C LEU A 143 5.86 -1.84 7.38
N SER A 144 6.12 -1.11 6.29
CA SER A 144 5.10 -0.61 5.36
C SER A 144 4.38 -1.75 4.65
N LEU A 145 5.14 -2.68 4.06
CA LEU A 145 4.60 -3.87 3.40
C LEU A 145 3.80 -4.73 4.38
N LYS A 146 4.32 -4.94 5.59
CA LYS A 146 3.64 -5.70 6.64
C LYS A 146 2.34 -5.02 7.10
N THR A 147 2.31 -3.69 7.19
CA THR A 147 1.09 -2.93 7.52
C THR A 147 0.03 -3.13 6.44
N LEU A 148 0.41 -2.98 5.17
CA LEU A 148 -0.50 -3.18 4.05
C LEU A 148 -1.00 -4.63 3.93
N GLN A 149 -0.14 -5.61 4.23
CA GLN A 149 -0.54 -7.02 4.31
C GLN A 149 -1.60 -7.27 5.38
N ASP A 150 -1.44 -6.70 6.57
CA ASP A 150 -2.41 -6.86 7.65
C ASP A 150 -3.73 -6.15 7.31
N ILE A 151 -3.67 -5.00 6.64
CA ILE A 151 -4.87 -4.33 6.12
C ILE A 151 -5.54 -5.19 5.05
N ALA A 152 -4.79 -5.79 4.12
CA ALA A 152 -5.33 -6.72 3.12
C ALA A 152 -6.14 -7.83 3.79
N VAL A 153 -5.57 -8.47 4.80
CA VAL A 153 -6.23 -9.51 5.57
C VAL A 153 -7.44 -8.98 6.34
N ALA A 154 -7.38 -7.76 6.91
CA ALA A 154 -8.51 -7.14 7.59
C ALA A 154 -9.71 -6.89 6.66
N TYR A 155 -9.50 -6.76 5.34
CA TYR A 155 -10.57 -6.69 4.35
C TYR A 155 -10.84 -8.04 3.64
N GLY A 156 -10.25 -9.13 4.13
CA GLY A 156 -10.48 -10.49 3.63
C GLY A 156 -9.71 -10.87 2.37
N TYR A 157 -8.63 -10.16 2.04
CA TYR A 157 -7.76 -10.46 0.90
C TYR A 157 -6.55 -11.28 1.31
N ASN A 158 -6.13 -12.22 0.46
CA ASN A 158 -5.03 -13.13 0.75
C ASN A 158 -3.67 -12.58 0.25
N PRO A 159 -2.80 -12.07 1.13
CA PRO A 159 -1.49 -11.52 0.76
C PRO A 159 -0.50 -12.58 0.23
N LYS A 160 -0.82 -13.88 0.34
CA LYS A 160 -0.03 -14.97 -0.26
C LYS A 160 -0.28 -15.09 -1.76
N GLU A 161 -1.32 -14.44 -2.29
CA GLU A 161 -1.56 -14.40 -3.73
C GLU A 161 -0.67 -13.36 -4.39
N LYS A 162 -0.05 -13.74 -5.52
CA LYS A 162 0.82 -12.83 -6.28
C LYS A 162 0.08 -11.56 -6.73
N LYS A 163 -1.19 -11.70 -7.13
CA LYS A 163 -2.06 -10.56 -7.48
C LYS A 163 -2.19 -9.60 -6.30
N GLU A 164 -2.34 -10.11 -5.10
CA GLU A 164 -2.52 -9.28 -3.92
C GLU A 164 -1.22 -8.57 -3.51
N ARG A 165 -0.06 -9.24 -3.65
CA ARG A 165 1.24 -8.59 -3.40
C ARG A 165 1.51 -7.43 -4.33
N VAL A 166 1.09 -7.53 -5.59
CA VAL A 166 1.23 -6.41 -6.52
C VAL A 166 0.29 -5.26 -6.14
N PHE A 167 -0.91 -5.56 -5.66
CA PHE A 167 -1.82 -4.53 -5.16
C PHE A 167 -1.23 -3.80 -3.94
N ILE A 168 -0.62 -4.54 -3.00
CA ILE A 168 0.12 -3.97 -1.87
C ILE A 168 1.22 -3.01 -2.35
N VAL A 169 1.99 -3.38 -3.38
CA VAL A 169 2.98 -2.48 -3.98
C VAL A 169 2.32 -1.24 -4.58
N LYS A 170 1.16 -1.35 -5.23
CA LYS A 170 0.41 -0.19 -5.74
C LYS A 170 -0.06 0.75 -4.62
N CYS A 171 -0.51 0.24 -3.48
CA CYS A 171 -0.84 1.06 -2.31
C CYS A 171 0.39 1.82 -1.80
N LEU A 172 1.53 1.14 -1.72
CA LEU A 172 2.79 1.76 -1.31
C LEU A 172 3.24 2.84 -2.30
N GLN A 173 3.16 2.56 -3.60
CA GLN A 173 3.47 3.52 -4.67
C GLN A 173 2.56 4.74 -4.59
N LEU A 174 1.25 4.55 -4.39
CA LEU A 174 0.28 5.65 -4.30
C LEU A 174 0.64 6.58 -3.13
N THR A 175 1.06 6.02 -2.00
CA THR A 175 1.40 6.80 -0.81
C THR A 175 2.60 7.73 -1.04
N SER A 176 3.62 7.28 -1.78
CA SER A 176 4.86 8.06 -1.96
C SER A 176 5.00 8.76 -3.32
N ALA A 177 4.01 8.64 -4.20
CA ALA A 177 4.02 9.26 -5.52
C ALA A 177 3.66 10.76 -5.46
N ASP A 178 4.16 11.52 -6.45
CA ASP A 178 3.66 12.87 -6.74
C ASP A 178 2.25 12.82 -7.34
N VAL A 179 1.61 13.98 -7.53
CA VAL A 179 0.24 14.03 -8.07
C VAL A 179 0.12 13.36 -9.45
N VAL A 180 1.15 13.44 -10.29
CA VAL A 180 1.15 12.81 -11.62
C VAL A 180 1.18 11.28 -11.48
N GLY A 181 2.07 10.75 -10.63
CA GLY A 181 2.15 9.34 -10.32
C GLY A 181 0.88 8.82 -9.66
N LYS A 182 0.33 9.56 -8.68
CA LYS A 182 -0.94 9.21 -8.01
C LYS A 182 -2.10 9.08 -9.02
N LYS A 183 -2.21 10.00 -9.98
CA LYS A 183 -3.20 9.91 -11.07
C LYS A 183 -3.02 8.65 -11.92
N SER A 184 -1.78 8.33 -12.29
CA SER A 184 -1.49 7.12 -13.08
C SER A 184 -1.86 5.85 -12.31
N ILE A 185 -1.45 5.76 -11.05
CA ILE A 185 -1.70 4.60 -10.20
C ILE A 185 -3.20 4.41 -9.96
N LEU A 186 -3.93 5.47 -9.60
CA LEU A 186 -5.39 5.38 -9.41
C LEU A 186 -6.13 4.96 -10.70
N LYS A 187 -5.64 5.38 -11.87
CA LYS A 187 -6.18 4.93 -13.16
C LYS A 187 -5.95 3.43 -13.37
N GLU A 188 -4.76 2.93 -13.07
CA GLU A 188 -4.44 1.50 -13.15
C GLU A 188 -5.26 0.66 -12.15
N LEU A 189 -5.52 1.21 -10.96
CA LEU A 189 -6.27 0.53 -9.91
C LEU A 189 -7.77 0.41 -10.22
N LYS A 190 -8.33 1.30 -11.05
CA LYS A 190 -9.76 1.31 -11.40
C LYS A 190 -10.25 -0.03 -11.96
N ASP A 191 -9.43 -0.67 -12.79
CA ASP A 191 -9.76 -1.93 -13.47
C ASP A 191 -8.87 -3.10 -12.99
N TYR A 192 -8.33 -2.99 -11.76
CA TYR A 192 -7.36 -3.95 -11.22
C TYR A 192 -7.92 -5.38 -11.09
N ASP A 193 -9.17 -5.47 -10.64
CA ASP A 193 -9.83 -6.76 -10.40
C ASP A 193 -10.46 -7.38 -11.65
N GLN A 194 -10.28 -6.78 -12.84
CA GLN A 194 -10.68 -7.40 -14.12
C GLN A 194 -9.60 -8.37 -14.62
N ASP A 195 -10.00 -9.58 -15.07
CA ASP A 195 -9.11 -10.70 -15.45
C ASP A 195 -8.00 -10.36 -16.45
N ARG A 196 -8.19 -9.33 -17.28
CA ARG A 196 -7.19 -8.89 -18.27
C ARG A 196 -5.96 -8.23 -17.63
N THR A 197 -6.09 -7.67 -16.44
CA THR A 197 -5.02 -6.90 -15.77
C THR A 197 -4.01 -7.81 -15.08
N TYR A 198 -4.40 -8.99 -14.60
CA TYR A 198 -3.49 -9.95 -13.95
C TYR A 198 -2.37 -10.44 -14.89
N LYS A 199 -2.68 -10.68 -16.18
CA LYS A 199 -1.66 -11.07 -17.18
C LYS A 199 -0.62 -9.98 -17.38
N ASN A 200 -1.04 -8.71 -17.39
CA ASN A 200 -0.14 -7.55 -17.48
C ASN A 200 0.71 -7.38 -16.22
N VAL A 201 0.15 -7.69 -15.05
CA VAL A 201 0.87 -7.70 -13.78
C VAL A 201 1.94 -8.78 -13.75
N ALA A 202 1.63 -9.99 -14.22
CA ALA A 202 2.60 -11.07 -14.32
C ALA A 202 3.78 -10.71 -15.25
N SER A 203 3.51 -10.05 -16.39
CA SER A 203 4.54 -9.59 -17.33
C SER A 203 5.36 -8.41 -16.80
N GLN A 204 4.76 -7.47 -16.07
CA GLN A 204 5.50 -6.36 -15.44
C GLN A 204 6.48 -6.86 -14.38
N VAL A 205 6.10 -7.90 -13.62
CA VAL A 205 6.97 -8.55 -12.65
C VAL A 205 8.03 -9.44 -13.32
N GLN A 206 7.75 -10.04 -14.47
CA GLN A 206 8.76 -10.79 -15.23
C GLN A 206 9.83 -9.87 -15.84
N GLY A 207 9.42 -8.71 -16.37
CA GLY A 207 10.34 -7.66 -16.83
C GLY A 207 11.10 -6.96 -15.69
N TRP A 208 10.77 -7.22 -14.42
CA TRP A 208 11.45 -6.67 -13.25
C TRP A 208 12.95 -6.94 -13.26
N ARG A 209 13.32 -8.19 -13.58
CA ARG A 209 14.72 -8.62 -13.61
C ARG A 209 15.49 -7.90 -14.73
N GLU A 210 14.84 -7.67 -15.86
CA GLU A 210 15.42 -6.95 -17.01
C GLU A 210 15.61 -5.46 -16.72
N VAL A 211 14.72 -4.86 -15.91
CA VAL A 211 14.85 -3.45 -15.51
C VAL A 211 15.88 -3.24 -14.39
N VAL A 212 16.02 -4.19 -13.45
CA VAL A 212 17.08 -4.18 -12.43
C VAL A 212 18.46 -4.44 -13.07
N LEU A 213 18.55 -5.36 -14.03
CA LEU A 213 19.80 -5.69 -14.74
C LEU A 213 20.16 -4.69 -15.86
N GLY A 214 19.18 -4.00 -16.44
CA GLY A 214 19.36 -3.08 -17.58
C GLY A 214 19.92 -1.70 -17.25
N TYR A 215 20.51 -1.50 -16.07
CA TYR A 215 20.94 -0.17 -15.62
C TYR A 215 22.30 0.25 -16.18
N ARG A 216 22.27 1.18 -17.16
CA ARG A 216 23.25 2.28 -17.27
C ARG A 216 22.80 3.44 -18.15
N ASP A 217 21.84 3.23 -19.06
CA ASP A 217 21.49 4.25 -20.04
C ASP A 217 20.05 4.77 -19.87
N THR A 218 19.95 6.02 -19.41
CA THR A 218 18.94 7.11 -19.54
C THR A 218 17.42 6.81 -19.67
N PHE A 219 16.97 5.66 -20.20
CA PHE A 219 15.57 5.24 -20.29
C PHE A 219 15.08 4.41 -19.11
N GLY A 220 15.98 3.76 -18.37
CA GLY A 220 15.62 2.89 -17.23
C GLY A 220 14.94 3.65 -16.09
N TRP A 221 15.47 4.82 -15.73
CA TRP A 221 15.05 5.58 -14.55
C TRP A 221 13.55 5.88 -14.50
N LYS A 222 12.91 6.25 -15.61
CA LYS A 222 11.45 6.48 -15.64
C LYS A 222 10.64 5.22 -15.32
N LYS A 223 11.06 4.05 -15.80
CA LYS A 223 10.41 2.77 -15.47
C LYS A 223 10.67 2.38 -14.01
N LEU A 224 11.84 2.73 -13.48
CA LEU A 224 12.19 2.47 -12.08
C LEU A 224 11.45 3.38 -11.09
N PHE A 225 11.23 4.64 -11.45
CA PHE A 225 10.36 5.57 -10.73
C PHE A 225 8.88 5.16 -10.80
N GLN A 226 8.45 4.50 -11.87
CA GLN A 226 7.11 3.88 -11.96
C GLN A 226 6.98 2.61 -11.12
N MET A 227 8.10 2.02 -10.69
CA MET A 227 8.14 0.74 -9.98
C MET A 227 8.44 0.88 -8.50
N VAL A 228 9.19 1.89 -8.08
CA VAL A 228 9.53 2.17 -6.68
C VAL A 228 8.83 3.47 -6.25
N PRO A 229 8.28 3.51 -5.03
CA PRO A 229 7.86 4.76 -4.42
C PRO A 229 9.10 5.63 -4.14
N VAL A 230 9.47 6.52 -5.06
CA VAL A 230 10.80 7.15 -5.02
C VAL A 230 10.87 8.43 -4.19
N ALA A 231 9.84 9.27 -4.15
CA ALA A 231 10.07 10.60 -3.58
C ALA A 231 10.06 10.62 -2.03
N GLY A 232 9.19 9.84 -1.38
CA GLY A 232 8.94 9.97 0.06
C GLY A 232 9.96 9.27 0.98
N MET A 233 10.42 8.06 0.62
CA MET A 233 11.28 7.25 1.50
C MET A 233 12.78 7.59 1.41
N VAL A 234 13.24 8.16 0.30
CA VAL A 234 14.68 8.39 0.06
C VAL A 234 15.16 9.69 0.70
N PHE A 235 14.32 10.72 0.83
CA PHE A 235 14.68 12.01 1.41
C PHE A 235 14.36 12.14 2.90
N GLY A 236 13.54 11.25 3.47
CA GLY A 236 13.22 11.22 4.89
C GLY A 236 13.75 9.95 5.54
N ALA A 237 14.99 9.97 6.02
CA ALA A 237 15.52 8.93 6.90
C ALA A 237 14.88 9.00 8.31
N ALA A 238 13.55 8.99 8.36
CA ALA A 238 12.71 8.81 9.53
C ALA A 238 11.39 8.25 9.01
N ALA A 239 11.09 6.98 9.31
CA ALA A 239 9.71 6.51 9.32
C ALA A 239 9.00 7.27 10.45
N ASN A 240 8.58 8.51 10.18
CA ASN A 240 7.79 9.23 11.14
C ASN A 240 6.39 8.58 11.18
N ARG A 241 5.67 8.87 12.25
CA ARG A 241 4.27 8.49 12.45
C ARG A 241 3.37 8.85 11.25
N SER A 242 3.64 9.96 10.56
CA SER A 242 2.89 10.42 9.38
C SER A 242 2.99 9.45 8.21
N THR A 243 4.19 8.97 7.85
CA THR A 243 4.34 8.06 6.70
C THR A 243 3.53 6.77 6.91
N LEU A 244 3.60 6.19 8.12
CA LEU A 244 2.81 5.00 8.44
C LEU A 244 1.30 5.31 8.54
N ASN A 245 0.91 6.51 8.97
CA ASN A 245 -0.49 6.95 8.90
C ASN A 245 -0.97 6.99 7.44
N ASP A 246 -0.22 7.61 6.55
CA ASP A 246 -0.58 7.75 5.13
C ASP A 246 -0.67 6.38 4.44
N ILE A 247 0.24 5.46 4.77
CA ILE A 247 0.21 4.06 4.30
C ILE A 247 -1.05 3.36 4.82
N THR A 248 -1.37 3.53 6.10
CA THR A 248 -2.55 2.92 6.73
C THR A 248 -3.83 3.44 6.08
N GLU A 249 -3.97 4.76 5.94
CA GLU A 249 -5.10 5.41 5.30
C GLU A 249 -5.25 4.94 3.85
N THR A 250 -4.16 4.98 3.08
CA THR A 250 -4.14 4.54 1.68
C THR A 250 -4.57 3.08 1.55
N GLY A 251 -4.02 2.19 2.38
CA GLY A 251 -4.41 0.78 2.42
C GLY A 251 -5.90 0.63 2.73
N MET A 252 -6.38 1.27 3.79
CA MET A 252 -7.78 1.21 4.19
C MET A 252 -8.71 1.69 3.08
N MET A 253 -8.45 2.86 2.48
CA MET A 253 -9.31 3.42 1.44
C MET A 253 -9.38 2.54 0.20
N LEU A 254 -8.24 2.02 -0.26
CA LEU A 254 -8.18 1.19 -1.46
C LEU A 254 -8.78 -0.21 -1.26
N TYR A 255 -8.53 -0.86 -0.12
CA TYR A 255 -9.12 -2.18 0.18
C TYR A 255 -10.62 -2.08 0.47
N LYS A 256 -11.05 -1.04 1.19
CA LYS A 256 -12.47 -0.75 1.42
C LYS A 256 -13.20 -0.56 0.09
N LYS A 257 -12.61 0.19 -0.85
CA LYS A 257 -13.16 0.38 -2.19
C LYS A 257 -13.40 -0.96 -2.89
N ARG A 258 -12.41 -1.85 -2.90
CA ARG A 258 -12.53 -3.17 -3.53
C ARG A 258 -13.65 -3.99 -2.91
N ARG A 259 -13.71 -4.06 -1.58
CA ARG A 259 -14.76 -4.79 -0.85
C ARG A 259 -16.15 -4.22 -1.13
N ILE A 260 -16.30 -2.89 -1.18
CA ILE A 260 -17.56 -2.23 -1.53
C ILE A 260 -17.99 -2.59 -2.96
N LEU A 261 -17.07 -2.50 -3.93
CA LEU A 261 -17.37 -2.81 -5.32
C LEU A 261 -17.75 -4.29 -5.52
N GLU A 262 -17.10 -5.20 -4.80
CA GLU A 262 -17.47 -6.62 -4.77
C GLU A 262 -18.89 -6.82 -4.22
N ARG A 263 -19.21 -6.23 -3.06
CA ARG A 263 -20.56 -6.32 -2.45
C ARG A 263 -21.66 -5.72 -3.32
N LEU A 264 -21.36 -4.62 -4.00
CA LEU A 264 -22.31 -3.99 -4.94
C LEU A 264 -22.59 -4.89 -6.16
N LYS A 265 -21.59 -5.63 -6.65
CA LYS A 265 -21.76 -6.62 -7.74
C LYS A 265 -22.58 -7.82 -7.27
N GLU A 266 -22.28 -8.38 -6.10
CA GLU A 266 -23.03 -9.50 -5.51
C GLU A 266 -24.50 -9.14 -5.31
N THR A 267 -24.77 -7.92 -4.82
CA THR A 267 -26.15 -7.43 -4.64
C THR A 267 -26.88 -7.30 -5.98
N ALA A 268 -26.21 -6.87 -7.05
CA ALA A 268 -26.81 -6.77 -8.38
C ALA A 268 -27.18 -8.14 -8.97
N GLN A 269 -26.32 -9.14 -8.79
CA GLN A 269 -26.54 -10.51 -9.31
C GLN A 269 -27.64 -11.28 -8.58
N ASN A 270 -27.92 -10.96 -7.31
CA ASN A 270 -29.00 -11.60 -6.54
C ASN A 270 -30.40 -11.03 -6.84
N HIS A 271 -30.49 -9.99 -7.67
CA HIS A 271 -31.75 -9.34 -8.08
C HIS A 271 -32.11 -9.58 -9.57
N GLU A 272 -31.32 -10.38 -10.29
CA GLU A 272 -31.61 -10.92 -11.63
C GLU A 272 -32.09 -12.38 -11.53
#